data_AF-Q0MX94-F1
#
_entry.id   AF-Q0MX94-F1
#
_cell.length_a   1.000
_cell.length_b   1.000
_cell.length_c   1.000
_cell.angle_alpha   90.00
_cell.angle_beta   90.00
_cell.angle_gamma   90.00
#
_symmetry.space_group_name_H-M   'P 1'
#
loop_
_entity.id
_entity.type
_entity.pdbx_description
1 polymer ?
#
loop_
_entity_poly.entity_id
_entity_poly.type
_entity_poly.pdbx_seq_one_letter_code
_entity_poly.pdbx_strand_id
1 'polypeptide(L)'
;MSRSRFPWPEGSVLRFAASVPCSPARFVVRAPWPFALSFLAPSFLALLFLALLFLVLLPSAAPAHAAAQPRVDFASFDCPQIAAEQARVDARIRLLAGRRDRAAQRDQARLGNDAAALREAALARRCDPAAVAPSDASVMAVRMPQVAIEDAASVPPAVILDGHLAFGSRSLALDGGRWFALPRVDETVLATRAPDGRFGPDDAFAVPQSTALAYELRGNELGRVVVATADAGTVGGVTSWAADPCAVAETSFLENRSGNPALPECLFVRAVHPALVLESSPLSAVLRSARRAGATVPVLYREIVYARYAPNGFVHVSLFESAADGLSEGDAVALARALAAALAPLATGQRMSAALPGSGKPPSVSRGS
;
A
#
# COMPACT_ATOMS: atom_id res chain seq x y z
N MET A 1 59.27 6.69 -16.97
CA MET A 1 57.90 7.25 -17.05
C MET A 1 56.99 6.30 -16.27
N SER A 2 56.98 6.45 -14.94
CA SER A 2 55.99 7.18 -14.12
C SER A 2 54.70 6.38 -13.89
N ARG A 3 54.48 6.09 -12.61
CA ARG A 3 53.44 5.26 -12.00
C ARG A 3 52.10 6.01 -11.92
N SER A 4 51.00 5.27 -11.94
CA SER A 4 49.82 5.61 -11.11
C SER A 4 48.96 4.37 -10.82
N ARG A 5 49.36 3.64 -9.76
CA ARG A 5 48.40 3.01 -8.85
C ARG A 5 48.01 4.10 -7.84
N PHE A 6 46.72 4.33 -7.64
CA PHE A 6 46.23 5.00 -6.44
C PHE A 6 45.05 4.23 -5.83
N PRO A 7 44.91 4.28 -4.50
CA PRO A 7 44.25 3.28 -3.68
C PRO A 7 42.85 3.70 -3.23
N TRP A 8 42.04 2.71 -2.85
CA TRP A 8 40.82 2.93 -2.09
C TRP A 8 41.16 3.11 -0.60
N PRO A 9 40.64 4.13 0.10
CA PRO A 9 40.80 4.25 1.53
C PRO A 9 39.73 3.45 2.29
N GLU A 10 40.21 2.57 3.16
CA GLU A 10 39.49 2.11 4.35
C GLU A 10 39.26 3.27 5.33
N GLY A 11 38.18 3.18 6.10
CA GLY A 11 38.08 3.81 7.41
C GLY A 11 37.41 5.19 7.44
N SER A 12 36.15 5.22 7.88
CA SER A 12 35.56 6.40 8.55
C SER A 12 34.45 5.93 9.49
N VAL A 13 34.87 5.55 10.69
CA VAL A 13 34.02 5.41 11.87
C VAL A 13 33.64 6.82 12.32
N LEU A 14 32.40 7.23 12.10
CA LEU A 14 31.88 8.48 12.65
C LEU A 14 31.62 8.30 14.15
N ARG A 15 32.57 8.79 14.95
CA ARG A 15 32.39 9.08 16.38
C ARG A 15 31.47 10.30 16.50
N PHE A 16 30.24 10.12 16.97
CA PHE A 16 29.48 11.21 17.56
C PHE A 16 29.75 11.26 19.06
N ALA A 17 30.55 12.25 19.46
CA ALA A 17 30.70 12.63 20.86
C ALA A 17 29.41 13.34 21.30
N ALA A 18 28.68 12.71 22.22
CA ALA A 18 27.57 13.34 22.92
C ALA A 18 28.13 14.25 24.02
N SER A 19 27.87 15.55 23.91
CA SER A 19 27.99 16.49 25.03
C SER A 19 26.78 17.43 24.98
N VAL A 20 25.77 17.16 25.80
CA VAL A 20 24.68 18.09 26.08
C VAL A 20 24.54 18.19 27.61
N PRO A 21 24.69 19.39 28.20
CA PRO A 21 24.55 19.58 29.63
C PRO A 21 23.09 19.68 30.06
N CYS A 22 22.78 19.08 31.22
CA CYS A 22 21.52 19.17 31.92
C CYS A 22 21.24 20.61 32.39
N SER A 23 20.05 21.15 32.08
CA SER A 23 19.46 22.25 32.84
C SER A 23 17.92 22.21 32.75
N PRO A 24 17.17 22.42 33.85
CA PRO A 24 15.72 22.31 33.85
C PRO A 24 15.04 23.62 33.43
N ALA A 25 14.26 23.58 32.34
CA ALA A 25 13.39 24.68 31.93
C ALA A 25 12.05 24.64 32.70
N ARG A 26 11.71 25.74 33.38
CA ARG A 26 10.41 25.99 34.03
C ARG A 26 9.36 26.32 32.96
N PHE A 27 8.27 25.55 32.91
CA PHE A 27 7.09 25.92 32.13
C PHE A 27 6.14 26.79 32.98
N VAL A 28 5.88 28.01 32.50
CA VAL A 28 4.82 28.88 32.99
C VAL A 28 3.60 28.67 32.10
N VAL A 29 2.52 28.10 32.63
CA VAL A 29 1.22 27.99 31.95
C VAL A 29 0.43 29.26 32.24
N ARG A 30 0.20 30.09 31.21
CA ARG A 30 -0.79 31.19 31.26
C ARG A 30 -2.13 30.68 30.73
N ALA A 31 -3.16 30.73 31.57
CA ALA A 31 -4.55 30.51 31.19
C ALA A 31 -5.12 31.72 30.45
N PRO A 32 -5.99 31.53 29.43
CA PRO A 32 -6.87 32.59 28.95
C PRO A 32 -8.27 32.50 29.60
N TRP A 33 -8.76 33.67 29.99
CA TRP A 33 -10.10 33.96 30.51
C TRP A 33 -11.22 33.76 29.45
N PRO A 34 -12.49 33.67 29.90
CA PRO A 34 -13.60 33.22 29.07
C PRO A 34 -14.35 34.37 28.38
N PHE A 35 -14.86 34.11 27.17
CA PHE A 35 -15.86 34.95 26.51
C PHE A 35 -17.22 34.23 26.50
N ALA A 36 -18.21 34.95 27.04
CA ALA A 36 -19.61 35.05 26.64
C ALA A 36 -20.41 33.76 26.33
N LEU A 37 -21.18 33.31 27.32
CA LEU A 37 -22.40 32.53 27.13
C LEU A 37 -23.61 33.48 27.08
N SER A 38 -24.24 33.58 25.92
CA SER A 38 -25.61 34.08 25.77
C SER A 38 -26.34 33.13 24.83
N PHE A 39 -27.61 32.84 25.15
CA PHE A 39 -28.54 31.87 24.53
C PHE A 39 -28.50 30.45 25.12
N LEU A 40 -29.15 30.28 26.28
CA LEU A 40 -29.67 28.99 26.71
C LEU A 40 -31.17 29.09 27.00
N ALA A 41 -31.92 28.39 26.17
CA ALA A 41 -33.36 28.15 26.23
C ALA A 41 -33.76 27.43 27.52
N PRO A 42 -35.03 27.57 27.98
CA PRO A 42 -35.51 27.01 29.26
C PRO A 42 -35.44 25.47 29.37
N SER A 43 -35.16 24.75 28.29
CA SER A 43 -35.03 23.29 28.28
C SER A 43 -33.74 22.75 28.93
N PHE A 44 -32.70 23.59 29.10
CA PHE A 44 -31.41 23.13 29.64
C PHE A 44 -31.39 23.03 31.18
N LEU A 45 -32.21 23.85 31.87
CA LEU A 45 -32.32 23.80 33.33
C LEU A 45 -33.01 22.52 33.82
N ALA A 46 -33.98 21.99 33.06
CA ALA A 46 -34.66 20.74 33.40
C ALA A 46 -33.73 19.52 33.29
N LEU A 47 -32.86 19.49 32.27
CA LEU A 47 -31.88 18.41 32.10
C LEU A 47 -30.74 18.48 33.10
N LEU A 48 -30.29 19.68 33.47
CA LEU A 48 -29.26 19.85 34.50
C LEU A 48 -29.77 19.43 35.89
N PHE A 49 -31.04 19.72 36.20
CA PHE A 49 -31.66 19.31 37.46
C PHE A 49 -31.85 17.79 37.53
N LEU A 50 -32.19 17.14 36.42
CA LEU A 50 -32.32 15.68 36.34
C LEU A 50 -30.96 14.97 36.43
N ALA A 51 -29.90 15.56 35.87
CA ALA A 51 -28.53 15.06 35.97
C ALA A 51 -27.96 15.20 37.40
N LEU A 52 -28.28 16.30 38.10
CA LEU A 52 -27.90 16.51 39.49
C LEU A 52 -28.67 15.58 40.45
N LEU A 53 -29.94 15.28 40.16
CA LEU A 53 -30.73 14.34 40.97
C LEU A 53 -30.20 12.90 40.85
N PHE A 54 -29.68 12.53 39.68
CA PHE A 54 -29.04 11.22 39.47
C PHE A 54 -27.72 11.08 40.24
N LEU A 55 -26.98 12.17 40.43
CA LEU A 55 -25.68 12.15 41.14
C LEU A 55 -25.81 12.00 42.67
N VAL A 56 -26.98 12.31 43.24
CA VAL A 56 -27.23 12.23 44.70
C VAL A 56 -27.75 10.85 45.13
N LEU A 57 -28.21 10.01 44.19
CA LEU A 57 -28.83 8.71 44.48
C LEU A 57 -27.95 7.49 44.18
N LEU A 58 -26.68 7.66 43.79
CA LEU A 58 -25.75 6.52 43.70
C LEU A 58 -25.15 6.17 45.08
N PRO A 59 -25.31 4.92 45.56
CA PRO A 59 -24.61 4.46 46.75
C PRO A 59 -23.10 4.45 46.49
N SER A 60 -22.36 5.04 47.43
CA SER A 60 -20.90 5.16 47.42
C SER A 60 -20.22 3.78 47.38
N ALA A 61 -19.83 3.33 46.20
CA ALA A 61 -18.87 2.26 46.02
C ALA A 61 -17.48 2.88 45.96
N ALA A 62 -16.75 2.82 47.08
CA ALA A 62 -15.36 3.25 47.16
C ALA A 62 -14.48 2.43 46.20
N PRO A 63 -13.69 3.05 45.30
CA PRO A 63 -12.58 2.36 44.67
C PRO A 63 -11.38 2.44 45.63
N ALA A 64 -11.25 1.43 46.48
CA ALA A 64 -9.93 1.02 46.94
C ALA A 64 -9.21 0.43 45.72
N HIS A 65 -8.39 1.24 45.03
CA HIS A 65 -7.21 0.87 44.25
C HIS A 65 -6.69 2.13 43.53
N ALA A 66 -6.01 2.98 44.30
CA ALA A 66 -4.97 3.84 43.75
C ALA A 66 -3.82 2.91 43.29
N ALA A 67 -3.91 2.41 42.07
CA ALA A 67 -2.74 1.85 41.41
C ALA A 67 -1.75 3.00 41.24
N ALA A 68 -0.69 2.97 42.06
CA ALA A 68 0.50 3.77 41.84
C ALA A 68 0.90 3.60 40.37
N GLN A 69 0.83 4.67 39.59
CA GLN A 69 1.50 4.69 38.30
C GLN A 69 2.96 4.32 38.58
N PRO A 70 3.51 3.26 37.94
CA PRO A 70 4.93 3.02 38.06
C PRO A 70 5.61 4.25 37.50
N ARG A 71 6.28 5.01 38.37
CA ARG A 71 7.38 5.85 37.92
C ARG A 71 8.26 4.92 37.10
N VAL A 72 8.32 5.17 35.81
CA VAL A 72 9.40 4.64 34.99
C VAL A 72 10.63 5.41 35.46
N ASP A 73 11.21 4.93 36.55
CA ASP A 73 12.57 5.29 36.90
C ASP A 73 13.41 4.81 35.72
N PHE A 74 13.86 5.76 34.90
CA PHE A 74 14.91 5.50 33.93
C PHE A 74 16.13 5.10 34.75
N ALA A 75 16.25 3.81 35.05
CA ALA A 75 17.49 3.22 35.50
C ALA A 75 18.53 3.67 34.47
N SER A 76 19.45 4.52 34.90
CA SER A 76 20.58 4.96 34.08
C SER A 76 21.24 3.68 33.60
N PHE A 77 21.09 3.37 32.31
CA PHE A 77 21.73 2.21 31.72
C PHE A 77 23.23 2.35 31.96
N ASP A 78 23.79 1.41 32.71
CA ASP A 78 25.21 1.40 32.99
C ASP A 78 25.95 1.26 31.65
N CYS A 79 26.98 2.08 31.42
CA CYS A 79 27.73 2.13 30.17
C CYS A 79 28.19 0.74 29.64
N PRO A 80 28.54 -0.25 30.48
CA PRO A 80 28.85 -1.61 30.04
C PRO A 80 27.66 -2.34 29.41
N GLN A 81 26.44 -2.09 29.88
CA GLN A 81 25.22 -2.72 29.35
C GLN A 81 24.86 -2.19 27.97
N ILE A 82 25.04 -0.89 27.73
CA ILE A 82 24.85 -0.28 26.41
C ILE A 82 25.87 -0.85 25.42
N ALA A 83 27.14 -0.98 25.83
CA ALA A 83 28.18 -1.56 24.98
C ALA A 83 27.89 -3.03 24.62
N ALA A 84 27.37 -3.82 25.57
CA ALA A 84 27.01 -5.21 25.33
C ALA A 84 25.81 -5.37 24.36
N GLU A 85 24.79 -4.51 24.48
CA GLU A 85 23.65 -4.52 23.56
C GLU A 85 24.04 -4.01 22.17
N GLN A 86 24.93 -3.01 22.09
CA GLN A 86 25.44 -2.53 20.82
C GLN A 86 26.25 -3.61 20.08
N ALA A 87 27.07 -4.39 20.79
CA ALA A 87 27.77 -5.54 20.22
C ALA A 87 26.82 -6.64 19.72
N ARG A 88 25.69 -6.88 20.41
CA ARG A 88 24.64 -7.82 19.96
C ARG A 88 23.96 -7.34 18.69
N VAL A 89 23.62 -6.05 18.61
CA VAL A 89 23.01 -5.45 17.43
C VAL A 89 23.96 -5.53 16.23
N ASP A 90 25.24 -5.19 16.42
CA ASP A 90 26.24 -5.28 15.35
C ASP A 90 26.44 -6.72 14.85
N ALA A 91 26.44 -7.71 15.75
CA ALA A 91 26.50 -9.12 15.37
C ALA A 91 25.27 -9.56 14.55
N ARG A 92 24.07 -9.07 14.93
CA ARG A 92 22.82 -9.34 14.20
C ARG A 92 22.86 -8.72 12.80
N ILE A 93 23.35 -7.48 12.67
CA ILE A 93 23.49 -6.77 11.39
C ILE A 93 24.42 -7.55 10.45
N ARG A 94 25.59 -8.00 10.94
CA ARG A 94 26.52 -8.79 10.12
C ARG A 94 25.92 -10.12 9.66
N LEU A 95 25.16 -10.79 10.52
CA LEU A 95 24.48 -12.04 10.17
C LEU A 95 23.40 -11.84 9.11
N LEU A 96 22.64 -10.74 9.20
CA LEU A 96 21.61 -10.39 8.22
C LEU A 96 22.22 -9.98 6.87
N ALA A 97 23.31 -9.19 6.89
CA ALA A 97 24.06 -8.85 5.67
C ALA A 97 24.56 -10.11 4.94
N GLY A 98 25.20 -11.04 5.65
CA GLY A 98 25.66 -12.30 5.05
C GLY A 98 24.54 -13.25 4.61
N ARG A 99 23.29 -13.09 5.08
CA ARG A 99 22.11 -13.81 4.54
C ARG A 99 21.62 -13.16 3.25
N ARG A 100 21.59 -11.82 3.21
CA ARG A 100 21.22 -11.04 2.02
C ARG A 100 22.16 -11.33 0.86
N ASP A 101 23.47 -11.36 1.09
CA ASP A 101 24.46 -11.63 0.04
C ASP A 101 24.31 -13.05 -0.55
N ARG A 102 24.03 -14.05 0.30
CA ARG A 102 23.75 -15.42 -0.13
C ARG A 102 22.41 -15.59 -0.84
N ALA A 103 21.44 -14.70 -0.61
CA ALA A 103 20.20 -14.66 -1.38
C ALA A 103 20.47 -14.05 -2.76
N ALA A 104 21.14 -12.90 -2.80
CA ALA A 104 21.52 -12.22 -4.04
C ALA A 104 22.35 -13.11 -4.98
N GLN A 105 23.31 -13.87 -4.45
CA GLN A 105 24.10 -14.84 -5.24
C GLN A 105 23.25 -15.98 -5.81
N ARG A 106 22.26 -16.47 -5.05
CA ARG A 106 21.34 -17.52 -5.53
C ARG A 106 20.40 -16.99 -6.61
N ASP A 107 19.92 -15.76 -6.45
CA ASP A 107 19.08 -15.11 -7.46
C ASP A 107 19.87 -14.86 -8.74
N GLN A 108 21.12 -14.42 -8.64
CA GLN A 108 21.99 -14.22 -9.81
C GLN A 108 22.29 -15.55 -10.54
N ALA A 109 22.51 -16.64 -9.81
CA ALA A 109 22.68 -17.96 -10.41
C ALA A 109 21.40 -18.46 -11.09
N ARG A 110 20.23 -18.22 -10.48
CA ARG A 110 18.92 -18.57 -11.07
C ARG A 110 18.65 -17.80 -12.35
N LEU A 111 18.91 -16.48 -12.35
CA LEU A 111 18.78 -15.63 -13.54
C LEU A 111 19.74 -16.06 -14.66
N GLY A 112 20.96 -16.49 -14.33
CA GLY A 112 21.90 -17.05 -15.31
C GLY A 112 21.38 -18.32 -15.97
N ASN A 113 20.79 -19.24 -15.20
CA ASN A 113 20.20 -20.47 -15.71
C ASN A 113 18.94 -20.21 -16.55
N ASP A 114 18.08 -19.30 -16.10
CA ASP A 114 16.87 -18.89 -16.83
C ASP A 114 17.23 -18.23 -18.17
N ALA A 115 18.29 -17.39 -18.19
CA ALA A 115 18.78 -16.76 -19.41
C ALA A 115 19.37 -17.79 -20.40
N ALA A 116 20.08 -18.81 -19.91
CA ALA A 116 20.57 -19.91 -20.74
C ALA A 116 19.42 -20.73 -21.35
N ALA A 117 18.41 -21.07 -20.55
CA ALA A 117 17.23 -21.80 -21.00
C ALA A 117 16.41 -21.02 -22.04
N LEU A 118 16.24 -19.70 -21.86
CA LEU A 118 15.58 -18.83 -22.84
C LEU A 118 16.36 -18.75 -24.15
N ARG A 119 17.70 -18.75 -24.09
CA ARG A 119 18.55 -18.74 -25.29
C ARG A 119 18.46 -20.06 -26.06
N GLU A 120 18.41 -21.19 -25.37
CA GLU A 120 18.20 -22.51 -25.97
C GLU A 120 16.80 -22.64 -26.59
N ALA A 121 15.75 -22.18 -25.90
CA ALA A 121 14.39 -22.16 -26.44
C ALA A 121 14.24 -21.25 -27.68
N ALA A 122 14.93 -20.10 -27.68
CA ALA A 122 14.97 -19.20 -28.83
C ALA A 122 15.70 -19.81 -30.03
N LEU A 123 16.78 -20.57 -29.80
CA LEU A 123 17.51 -21.31 -30.82
C LEU A 123 16.68 -22.48 -31.37
N ALA A 124 15.97 -23.22 -30.52
CA ALA A 124 15.08 -24.31 -30.91
C ALA A 124 13.93 -23.81 -31.81
N ARG A 125 13.27 -22.69 -31.45
CA ARG A 125 12.23 -22.05 -32.28
C ARG A 125 12.72 -21.58 -33.64
N ARG A 126 14.02 -21.26 -33.76
CA ARG A 126 14.63 -20.82 -35.01
C ARG A 126 14.94 -21.97 -35.97
N CYS A 127 15.03 -23.20 -35.45
CA CYS A 127 15.39 -24.39 -36.22
C CYS A 127 14.17 -25.22 -36.65
N ASP A 128 13.01 -25.06 -36.00
CA ASP A 128 11.77 -25.76 -36.39
C ASP A 128 10.51 -24.98 -35.94
N PRO A 129 9.73 -24.36 -36.84
CA PRO A 129 8.56 -23.55 -36.45
C PRO A 129 7.32 -24.36 -36.05
N ALA A 130 7.38 -25.70 -36.05
CA ALA A 130 6.23 -26.57 -35.83
C ALA A 130 6.33 -27.53 -34.61
N ALA A 131 7.38 -27.44 -33.79
CA ALA A 131 7.53 -28.34 -32.64
C ALA A 131 6.83 -27.81 -31.38
N VAL A 132 5.84 -28.58 -30.94
CA VAL A 132 5.02 -28.44 -29.73
C VAL A 132 5.86 -28.20 -28.47
N ALA A 133 5.38 -27.28 -27.62
CA ALA A 133 5.98 -26.97 -26.32
C ALA A 133 5.92 -28.17 -25.37
N PRO A 134 7.02 -28.50 -24.64
CA PRO A 134 6.89 -29.37 -23.48
C PRO A 134 6.28 -28.56 -22.33
N SER A 135 5.10 -29.01 -21.88
CA SER A 135 4.62 -28.78 -20.53
C SER A 135 5.50 -29.59 -19.57
N ASP A 136 6.13 -28.94 -18.59
CA ASP A 136 5.88 -29.33 -17.21
C ASP A 136 6.41 -28.36 -16.17
N ALA A 137 5.61 -28.32 -15.11
CA ALA A 137 5.80 -27.77 -13.78
C ALA A 137 7.25 -27.55 -13.34
N SER A 138 7.56 -26.30 -12.95
CA SER A 138 8.18 -25.94 -11.66
C SER A 138 8.82 -24.56 -11.74
N VAL A 139 8.01 -23.50 -11.66
CA VAL A 139 8.50 -22.17 -11.28
C VAL A 139 7.49 -21.53 -10.33
N MET A 140 7.69 -21.78 -9.02
CA MET A 140 7.12 -20.95 -7.95
C MET A 140 7.81 -19.59 -7.96
N ALA A 141 7.42 -18.77 -8.93
CA ALA A 141 7.53 -17.33 -8.87
C ALA A 141 6.14 -16.82 -9.20
N VAL A 142 5.59 -15.94 -8.35
CA VAL A 142 4.45 -15.09 -8.67
C VAL A 142 4.91 -14.18 -9.83
N ARG A 143 4.93 -14.73 -11.04
CA ARG A 143 4.88 -13.98 -12.28
C ARG A 143 3.40 -13.92 -12.60
N MET A 144 2.85 -12.71 -12.68
CA MET A 144 1.61 -12.53 -13.41
C MET A 144 1.74 -13.27 -14.74
N PRO A 145 0.81 -14.13 -15.16
CA PRO A 145 0.87 -14.73 -16.47
C PRO A 145 0.76 -13.57 -17.48
N GLN A 146 1.90 -13.17 -18.05
CA GLN A 146 1.99 -12.13 -19.09
C GLN A 146 0.96 -12.36 -20.21
N VAL A 147 0.65 -13.63 -20.48
CA VAL A 147 -0.37 -14.10 -21.43
C VAL A 147 -1.75 -13.51 -21.14
N ALA A 148 -2.22 -13.50 -19.88
CA ALA A 148 -3.56 -13.01 -19.54
C ALA A 148 -3.70 -11.48 -19.70
N ILE A 149 -2.61 -10.74 -19.46
CA ILE A 149 -2.55 -9.28 -19.62
C ILE A 149 -2.43 -8.88 -21.09
N GLU A 150 -1.74 -9.69 -21.90
CA GLU A 150 -1.65 -9.52 -23.36
C GLU A 150 -2.98 -9.77 -24.07
N ASP A 151 -3.67 -10.85 -23.70
CA ASP A 151 -4.99 -11.17 -24.25
C ASP A 151 -6.01 -10.09 -23.90
N ALA A 152 -5.99 -9.56 -22.68
CA ALA A 152 -6.90 -8.49 -22.26
C ALA A 152 -6.75 -7.21 -23.11
N ALA A 153 -5.52 -6.86 -23.51
CA ALA A 153 -5.29 -5.68 -24.34
C ALA A 153 -5.70 -5.87 -25.82
N SER A 154 -5.92 -7.12 -26.25
CA SER A 154 -6.29 -7.45 -27.64
C SER A 154 -7.77 -7.30 -27.94
N VAL A 155 -8.63 -7.42 -26.92
CA VAL A 155 -10.07 -7.27 -27.05
C VAL A 155 -10.45 -5.79 -27.04
N PRO A 156 -11.40 -5.34 -27.89
CA PRO A 156 -11.89 -3.96 -27.85
C PRO A 156 -12.43 -3.62 -26.45
N PRO A 157 -12.07 -2.44 -25.91
CA PRO A 157 -12.58 -2.02 -24.61
C PRO A 157 -14.09 -1.75 -24.68
N ALA A 158 -14.81 -2.14 -23.62
CA ALA A 158 -16.24 -1.91 -23.49
C ALA A 158 -16.52 -0.56 -22.83
N VAL A 159 -17.50 0.20 -23.32
CA VAL A 159 -17.91 1.45 -22.66
C VAL A 159 -18.69 1.11 -21.39
N ILE A 160 -18.33 1.74 -20.27
CA ILE A 160 -19.05 1.61 -19.00
C ILE A 160 -20.18 2.64 -18.97
N LEU A 161 -21.42 2.17 -19.11
CA LEU A 161 -22.61 3.04 -19.24
C LEU A 161 -23.33 3.27 -17.90
N ASP A 162 -23.23 2.31 -16.99
CA ASP A 162 -23.84 2.36 -15.66
C ASP A 162 -22.96 3.09 -14.63
N GLY A 163 -21.74 3.47 -15.01
CA GLY A 163 -20.77 4.10 -14.13
C GLY A 163 -20.22 3.14 -13.07
N HIS A 164 -20.33 1.82 -13.25
CA HIS A 164 -19.86 0.84 -12.27
C HIS A 164 -18.83 -0.13 -12.85
N LEU A 165 -17.70 -0.26 -12.17
CA LEU A 165 -16.68 -1.26 -12.46
C LEU A 165 -16.79 -2.44 -11.48
N ALA A 166 -17.19 -3.61 -11.99
CA ALA A 166 -17.27 -4.83 -11.18
C ALA A 166 -15.90 -5.55 -11.10
N PHE A 167 -15.51 -5.98 -9.90
CA PHE A 167 -14.28 -6.72 -9.62
C PHE A 167 -14.51 -7.70 -8.47
N GLY A 168 -14.36 -9.00 -8.74
CA GLY A 168 -14.78 -10.06 -7.81
C GLY A 168 -16.27 -9.94 -7.47
N SER A 169 -16.59 -9.99 -6.17
CA SER A 169 -17.96 -9.74 -5.67
C SER A 169 -18.25 -8.26 -5.37
N ARG A 170 -17.39 -7.34 -5.80
CA ARG A 170 -17.44 -5.92 -5.42
C ARG A 170 -17.61 -5.01 -6.64
N SER A 171 -18.02 -3.77 -6.40
CA SER A 171 -18.13 -2.75 -7.45
C SER A 171 -17.55 -1.40 -7.03
N LEU A 172 -16.93 -0.71 -7.97
CA LEU A 172 -16.48 0.67 -7.83
C LEU A 172 -17.39 1.56 -8.67
N ALA A 173 -18.06 2.51 -8.04
CA ALA A 173 -18.72 3.59 -8.76
C ALA A 173 -17.64 4.56 -9.28
N LEU A 174 -17.62 4.74 -10.59
CA LEU A 174 -16.74 5.65 -11.28
C LEU A 174 -17.43 7.01 -11.32
N ASP A 175 -16.74 8.05 -10.88
CA ASP A 175 -17.20 9.42 -11.04
C ASP A 175 -17.08 9.84 -12.51
N GLY A 176 -17.75 10.94 -12.85
CA GLY A 176 -18.08 11.34 -14.22
C GLY A 176 -16.95 11.24 -15.25
N GLY A 177 -17.34 11.22 -16.53
CA GLY A 177 -16.42 11.02 -17.65
C GLY A 177 -16.81 9.80 -18.47
N ARG A 178 -16.09 9.57 -19.57
CA ARG A 178 -16.33 8.43 -20.46
C ARG A 178 -15.32 7.33 -20.14
N TRP A 179 -15.82 6.30 -19.47
CA TRP A 179 -15.02 5.17 -19.01
C TRP A 179 -15.08 3.97 -19.96
N PHE A 180 -13.95 3.30 -20.05
CA PHE A 180 -13.73 2.12 -20.87
C PHE A 180 -13.17 1.00 -20.00
N ALA A 181 -13.83 -0.15 -19.97
CA ALA A 181 -13.37 -1.36 -19.30
C ALA A 181 -12.57 -2.24 -20.27
N LEU A 182 -11.46 -2.79 -19.78
CA LEU A 182 -10.79 -3.91 -20.43
C LEU A 182 -11.37 -5.23 -19.90
N PRO A 183 -11.11 -6.37 -20.58
CA PRO A 183 -11.38 -7.69 -20.04
C PRO A 183 -10.78 -7.86 -18.64
N ARG A 184 -11.53 -8.54 -17.79
CA ARG A 184 -11.07 -8.90 -16.44
C ARG A 184 -9.96 -9.93 -16.53
N VAL A 185 -9.04 -9.84 -15.58
CA VAL A 185 -7.94 -10.79 -15.41
C VAL A 185 -8.19 -11.53 -14.11
N ASP A 186 -8.36 -12.84 -14.19
CA ASP A 186 -8.55 -13.69 -13.01
C ASP A 186 -7.27 -14.47 -12.72
N GLU A 187 -6.88 -14.48 -11.45
CA GLU A 187 -5.63 -15.09 -10.98
C GLU A 187 -5.85 -15.74 -9.61
N THR A 188 -4.79 -16.25 -8.99
CA THR A 188 -4.81 -16.73 -7.61
C THR A 188 -3.70 -16.09 -6.79
N VAL A 189 -4.02 -15.68 -5.57
CA VAL A 189 -3.04 -15.25 -4.56
C VAL A 189 -2.95 -16.31 -3.46
N LEU A 190 -1.78 -16.45 -2.83
CA LEU A 190 -1.59 -17.42 -1.75
C LEU A 190 -1.85 -16.78 -0.38
N ALA A 191 -2.56 -17.53 0.48
CA ALA A 191 -2.87 -17.17 1.86
C ALA A 191 -2.63 -18.36 2.78
N THR A 192 -2.51 -18.13 4.09
CA THR A 192 -2.37 -19.22 5.09
C THR A 192 -3.47 -19.22 6.12
N ARG A 193 -3.78 -20.39 6.69
CA ARG A 193 -4.59 -20.55 7.91
C ARG A 193 -3.81 -21.19 9.05
N ALA A 194 -2.59 -20.71 9.31
CA ALA A 194 -1.76 -21.20 10.41
C ALA A 194 -2.04 -20.41 11.71
N PRO A 195 -2.24 -21.05 12.87
CA PRO A 195 -2.48 -20.37 14.15
C PRO A 195 -1.35 -19.43 14.59
N ASP A 196 -0.11 -19.68 14.15
CA ASP A 196 1.08 -18.90 14.49
C ASP A 196 1.42 -17.81 13.46
N GLY A 197 0.61 -17.68 12.39
CA GLY A 197 0.77 -16.65 11.35
C GLY A 197 2.04 -16.80 10.51
N ARG A 198 2.72 -17.96 10.55
CA ARG A 198 3.91 -18.22 9.74
C ARG A 198 3.53 -18.84 8.40
N PHE A 199 4.22 -18.43 7.34
CA PHE A 199 4.03 -18.99 6.01
C PHE A 199 4.69 -20.38 5.93
N GLY A 200 3.91 -21.44 6.21
CA GLY A 200 4.29 -22.84 6.03
C GLY A 200 3.72 -23.41 4.72
N PRO A 201 4.44 -24.29 4.01
CA PRO A 201 3.96 -24.88 2.75
C PRO A 201 2.69 -25.72 2.91
N ASP A 202 2.47 -26.32 4.08
CA ASP A 202 1.34 -27.21 4.34
C ASP A 202 0.04 -26.46 4.72
N ASP A 203 0.14 -25.18 5.11
CA ASP A 203 -0.98 -24.35 5.55
C ASP A 203 -1.41 -23.30 4.50
N ALA A 204 -0.71 -23.27 3.36
CA ALA A 204 -0.96 -22.34 2.27
C ALA A 204 -2.09 -22.83 1.36
N PHE A 205 -2.99 -21.94 0.96
CA PHE A 205 -4.05 -22.23 0.01
C PHE A 205 -4.20 -21.08 -1.00
N ALA A 206 -4.65 -21.43 -2.20
CA ALA A 206 -4.90 -20.48 -3.27
C ALA A 206 -6.27 -19.82 -3.10
N VAL A 207 -6.28 -18.50 -3.18
CA VAL A 207 -7.48 -17.66 -3.17
C VAL A 207 -7.66 -17.08 -4.58
N PRO A 208 -8.76 -17.40 -5.28
CA PRO A 208 -9.09 -16.77 -6.55
C PRO A 208 -9.25 -15.25 -6.37
N GLN A 209 -8.61 -14.48 -7.24
CA GLN A 209 -8.74 -13.04 -7.32
C GLN A 209 -9.20 -12.62 -8.71
N SER A 210 -9.90 -11.49 -8.77
CA SER A 210 -10.34 -10.88 -10.01
C SER A 210 -9.87 -9.44 -10.06
N THR A 211 -9.17 -9.10 -11.14
CA THR A 211 -8.67 -7.76 -11.43
C THR A 211 -9.48 -7.14 -12.55
N ALA A 212 -10.12 -6.02 -12.27
CA ALA A 212 -10.76 -5.18 -13.27
C ALA A 212 -9.88 -3.98 -13.60
N LEU A 213 -9.82 -3.64 -14.88
CA LEU A 213 -9.09 -2.50 -15.40
C LEU A 213 -10.06 -1.58 -16.14
N ALA A 214 -10.02 -0.30 -15.82
CA ALA A 214 -10.78 0.72 -16.53
C ALA A 214 -9.97 1.98 -16.72
N TYR A 215 -10.32 2.75 -17.74
CA TYR A 215 -9.72 4.06 -17.98
C TYR A 215 -10.71 5.10 -18.47
N GLU A 216 -10.47 6.34 -18.07
CA GLU A 216 -11.22 7.53 -18.46
C GLU A 216 -10.52 8.22 -19.63
N LEU A 217 -11.27 8.55 -20.68
CA LEU A 217 -10.80 9.47 -21.71
C LEU A 217 -11.39 10.86 -21.49
N ARG A 218 -10.52 11.87 -21.43
CA ARG A 218 -10.90 13.30 -21.40
C ARG A 218 -10.57 13.91 -22.75
N GLY A 219 -11.59 14.05 -23.60
CA GLY A 219 -11.37 14.33 -25.02
C GLY A 219 -10.61 13.17 -25.66
N ASN A 220 -9.39 13.43 -26.13
CA ASN A 220 -8.52 12.42 -26.73
C ASN A 220 -7.30 12.07 -25.86
N GLU A 221 -7.29 12.44 -24.58
CA GLU A 221 -6.21 12.14 -23.64
C GLU A 221 -6.65 11.11 -22.60
N LEU A 222 -5.74 10.20 -22.24
CA LEU A 222 -5.91 9.24 -21.16
C LEU A 222 -5.80 9.96 -19.80
N GLY A 223 -6.95 10.27 -19.20
CA GLY A 223 -7.01 11.05 -17.95
C GLY A 223 -6.70 10.20 -16.72
N ARG A 224 -7.54 9.18 -16.49
CA ARG A 224 -7.48 8.33 -15.30
C ARG A 224 -7.42 6.86 -15.65
N VAL A 225 -6.74 6.09 -14.81
CA VAL A 225 -6.73 4.64 -14.89
C VAL A 225 -7.04 4.06 -13.52
N VAL A 226 -7.87 3.03 -13.48
CA VAL A 226 -8.21 2.30 -12.27
C VAL A 226 -7.87 0.84 -12.49
N VAL A 227 -7.07 0.28 -11.58
CA VAL A 227 -6.82 -1.16 -11.48
C VAL A 227 -7.35 -1.58 -10.12
N ALA A 228 -8.41 -2.39 -10.12
CA ALA A 228 -9.09 -2.82 -8.91
C ALA A 228 -9.05 -4.34 -8.80
N THR A 229 -8.50 -4.84 -7.71
CA THR A 229 -8.34 -6.28 -7.44
C THR A 229 -8.99 -6.65 -6.11
N ALA A 230 -9.66 -7.79 -6.12
CA ALA A 230 -10.40 -8.35 -5.00
C ALA A 230 -10.37 -9.87 -5.05
N ASP A 231 -10.62 -10.52 -3.92
CA ASP A 231 -11.05 -11.93 -3.92
C ASP A 231 -12.33 -12.12 -4.77
N ALA A 232 -12.35 -13.18 -5.57
CA ALA A 232 -13.45 -13.50 -6.49
C ALA A 232 -14.56 -14.34 -5.85
N GLY A 233 -14.45 -14.66 -4.56
CA GLY A 233 -15.40 -15.47 -3.82
C GLY A 233 -15.18 -15.37 -2.32
N THR A 234 -15.97 -16.09 -1.52
CA THR A 234 -15.89 -15.99 -0.06
C THR A 234 -14.55 -16.53 0.48
N VAL A 235 -13.83 -15.67 1.21
CA VAL A 235 -12.60 -16.02 1.92
C VAL A 235 -12.82 -15.93 3.42
N GLY A 236 -12.21 -16.82 4.19
CA GLY A 236 -12.32 -16.82 5.64
C GLY A 236 -11.16 -17.53 6.32
N GLY A 237 -10.86 -17.12 7.56
CA GLY A 237 -9.86 -17.74 8.42
C GLY A 237 -8.42 -17.51 7.99
N VAL A 238 -8.13 -16.49 7.17
CA VAL A 238 -6.76 -16.15 6.77
C VAL A 238 -6.01 -15.55 7.95
N THR A 239 -4.83 -16.07 8.23
CA THR A 239 -3.91 -15.56 9.26
C THR A 239 -2.73 -14.81 8.68
N SER A 240 -2.33 -15.12 7.43
CA SER A 240 -1.34 -14.34 6.69
C SER A 240 -1.56 -14.40 5.17
N TRP A 241 -1.10 -13.37 4.46
CA TRP A 241 -1.07 -13.32 3.00
C TRP A 241 0.37 -13.34 2.48
N ALA A 242 0.60 -14.02 1.35
CA ALA A 242 1.93 -14.08 0.74
C ALA A 242 2.35 -12.76 0.11
N ALA A 243 1.36 -12.01 -0.41
CA ALA A 243 1.57 -10.73 -1.04
C ALA A 243 1.75 -9.64 0.03
N ASP A 244 2.86 -8.92 -0.04
CA ASP A 244 3.05 -7.68 0.71
C ASP A 244 2.88 -6.49 -0.25
N PRO A 245 1.65 -5.96 -0.42
CA PRO A 245 1.40 -4.79 -1.27
C PRO A 245 2.07 -3.52 -0.72
N CYS A 246 2.57 -3.56 0.52
CA CYS A 246 3.17 -2.43 1.22
C CYS A 246 4.70 -2.39 1.10
N ALA A 247 5.31 -3.45 0.57
CA ALA A 247 6.73 -3.53 0.25
C ALA A 247 7.06 -2.77 -1.06
N VAL A 248 6.74 -1.48 -1.11
CA VAL A 248 6.95 -0.63 -2.28
C VAL A 248 8.22 0.22 -2.14
N ALA A 249 9.02 0.25 -3.20
CA ALA A 249 10.14 1.16 -3.35
C ALA A 249 9.69 2.48 -4.00
N GLU A 250 10.40 3.57 -3.72
CA GLU A 250 10.29 4.86 -4.42
C GLU A 250 8.90 5.51 -4.34
N THR A 251 8.35 5.57 -3.12
CA THR A 251 7.11 6.30 -2.83
C THR A 251 7.41 7.71 -2.33
N SER A 252 6.63 8.69 -2.76
CA SER A 252 6.68 10.03 -2.17
C SER A 252 5.91 10.08 -0.83
N PHE A 253 4.93 9.20 -0.67
CA PHE A 253 4.18 9.02 0.58
C PHE A 253 3.87 7.54 0.82
N LEU A 254 4.01 7.09 2.07
CA LEU A 254 3.61 5.76 2.53
C LEU A 254 3.04 5.87 3.94
N GLU A 255 1.83 5.33 4.13
CA GLU A 255 1.18 5.18 5.42
C GLU A 255 0.86 3.70 5.64
N ASN A 256 1.57 3.06 6.56
CA ASN A 256 1.25 1.72 7.04
C ASN A 256 0.24 1.82 8.18
N ARG A 257 -0.95 1.25 8.00
CA ARG A 257 -2.09 1.43 8.89
C ARG A 257 -2.34 0.23 9.80
N SER A 258 -1.98 -0.98 9.38
CA SER A 258 -2.20 -2.18 10.21
C SER A 258 -1.04 -2.45 11.17
N GLY A 259 0.19 -2.08 10.80
CA GLY A 259 1.41 -2.48 11.52
C GLY A 259 1.62 -4.01 11.58
N ASN A 260 0.75 -4.79 10.93
CA ASN A 260 0.76 -6.24 10.93
C ASN A 260 1.21 -6.74 9.55
N PRO A 261 2.43 -7.28 9.42
CA PRO A 261 2.94 -7.75 8.13
C PRO A 261 2.18 -8.98 7.59
N ALA A 262 1.46 -9.71 8.44
CA ALA A 262 0.64 -10.85 8.00
C ALA A 262 -0.69 -10.40 7.37
N LEU A 263 -1.21 -9.24 7.82
CA LEU A 263 -2.46 -8.65 7.33
C LEU A 263 -2.19 -7.18 6.97
N PRO A 264 -1.45 -6.94 5.87
CA PRO A 264 -0.99 -5.61 5.52
C PRO A 264 -2.14 -4.68 5.16
N GLU A 265 -2.09 -3.45 5.69
CA GLU A 265 -2.90 -2.33 5.22
C GLU A 265 -1.99 -1.13 4.99
N CYS A 266 -2.01 -0.61 3.77
CA CYS A 266 -1.24 0.55 3.42
C CYS A 266 -1.91 1.44 2.39
N LEU A 267 -1.44 2.67 2.41
CA LEU A 267 -1.75 3.71 1.46
C LEU A 267 -0.42 4.29 0.98
N PHE A 268 -0.22 4.40 -0.32
CA PHE A 268 0.97 5.07 -0.84
C PHE A 268 0.70 5.89 -2.09
N VAL A 269 1.60 6.84 -2.35
CA VAL A 269 1.61 7.67 -3.54
C VAL A 269 3.00 7.63 -4.17
N ARG A 270 3.07 7.49 -5.49
CA ARG A 270 4.33 7.63 -6.24
C ARG A 270 4.14 8.23 -7.63
N ALA A 271 5.26 8.68 -8.19
CA ALA A 271 5.35 9.09 -9.59
C ALA A 271 5.50 7.85 -10.49
N VAL A 272 4.76 7.79 -11.59
CA VAL A 272 4.89 6.72 -12.57
C VAL A 272 5.05 7.33 -13.96
N HIS A 273 6.14 6.96 -14.64
CA HIS A 273 6.37 7.32 -16.04
C HIS A 273 5.91 6.17 -16.94
N PRO A 274 4.90 6.36 -17.81
CA PRO A 274 4.39 5.31 -18.70
C PRO A 274 5.43 4.64 -19.61
N ALA A 275 6.53 5.34 -19.91
CA ALA A 275 7.63 4.80 -20.69
C ALA A 275 8.49 3.76 -19.93
N LEU A 276 8.40 3.73 -18.60
CA LEU A 276 9.16 2.83 -17.73
C LEU A 276 8.30 1.70 -17.13
N VAL A 277 7.01 1.65 -17.49
CA VAL A 277 6.08 0.62 -17.01
C VAL A 277 6.45 -0.72 -17.63
N LEU A 278 6.64 -1.73 -16.79
CA LEU A 278 6.90 -3.10 -17.23
C LEU A 278 5.72 -3.66 -18.01
N GLU A 279 5.97 -4.45 -19.06
CA GLU A 279 4.92 -5.09 -19.86
C GLU A 279 4.01 -6.00 -19.02
N SER A 280 4.53 -6.58 -17.93
CA SER A 280 3.75 -7.40 -16.99
C SER A 280 2.86 -6.59 -16.04
N SER A 281 2.91 -5.25 -16.07
CA SER A 281 2.07 -4.41 -15.23
C SER A 281 0.64 -4.35 -15.78
N PRO A 282 -0.41 -4.39 -14.95
CA PRO A 282 -1.78 -4.11 -15.39
C PRO A 282 -1.93 -2.77 -16.14
N LEU A 283 -1.13 -1.76 -15.78
CA LEU A 283 -1.13 -0.47 -16.46
C LEU A 283 -0.69 -0.59 -17.93
N SER A 284 0.20 -1.53 -18.27
CA SER A 284 0.66 -1.71 -19.66
C SER A 284 -0.49 -2.05 -20.60
N ALA A 285 -1.44 -2.89 -20.18
CA ALA A 285 -2.61 -3.27 -20.96
C ALA A 285 -3.49 -2.06 -21.27
N VAL A 286 -3.74 -1.21 -20.26
CA VAL A 286 -4.51 0.02 -20.41
C VAL A 286 -3.81 0.99 -21.36
N LEU A 287 -2.49 1.21 -21.18
CA LEU A 287 -1.70 2.08 -22.04
C LEU A 287 -1.74 1.62 -23.51
N ARG A 288 -1.66 0.31 -23.76
CA ARG A 288 -1.77 -0.27 -25.11
C ARG A 288 -3.18 -0.08 -25.69
N SER A 289 -4.23 -0.35 -24.91
CA SER A 289 -5.62 -0.14 -25.33
C SER A 289 -5.90 1.32 -25.68
N ALA A 290 -5.51 2.25 -24.82
CA ALA A 290 -5.71 3.68 -25.02
C ALA A 290 -4.99 4.18 -26.29
N ARG A 291 -3.74 3.78 -26.51
CA ARG A 291 -2.99 4.12 -27.74
C ARG A 291 -3.64 3.58 -29.00
N ARG A 292 -4.17 2.34 -28.97
CA ARG A 292 -4.93 1.74 -30.09
C ARG A 292 -6.22 2.50 -30.39
N ALA A 293 -6.86 3.05 -29.35
CA ALA A 293 -8.01 3.93 -29.49
C ALA A 293 -7.66 5.36 -29.96
N GLY A 294 -6.38 5.64 -30.23
CA GLY A 294 -5.89 6.95 -30.69
C GLY A 294 -5.71 7.98 -29.59
N ALA A 295 -5.77 7.56 -28.31
CA ALA A 295 -5.61 8.47 -27.19
C ALA A 295 -4.15 8.85 -26.96
N THR A 296 -3.92 10.11 -26.62
CA THR A 296 -2.64 10.62 -26.12
C THR A 296 -2.43 10.12 -24.70
N VAL A 297 -1.22 9.64 -24.41
CA VAL A 297 -0.82 9.18 -23.07
C VAL A 297 0.03 10.26 -22.40
N PRO A 298 -0.35 10.74 -21.20
CA PRO A 298 0.47 11.63 -20.38
C PRO A 298 1.89 11.10 -20.14
N VAL A 299 2.86 12.00 -20.01
CA VAL A 299 4.26 11.65 -19.72
C VAL A 299 4.49 11.21 -18.27
N LEU A 300 3.54 11.53 -17.37
CA LEU A 300 3.64 11.29 -15.94
C LEU A 300 2.26 11.09 -15.33
N TYR A 301 2.16 10.06 -14.48
CA TYR A 301 1.02 9.81 -13.60
C TYR A 301 1.43 9.92 -12.13
N ARG A 302 0.45 10.24 -11.29
CA ARG A 302 0.48 9.93 -9.86
C ARG A 302 -0.26 8.63 -9.66
N GLU A 303 0.45 7.61 -9.21
CA GLU A 303 -0.18 6.37 -8.75
C GLU A 303 -0.52 6.53 -7.27
N ILE A 304 -1.79 6.32 -6.95
CA ILE A 304 -2.37 6.40 -5.62
C ILE A 304 -2.95 5.03 -5.32
N VAL A 305 -2.41 4.36 -4.31
CA VAL A 305 -2.73 2.95 -4.04
C VAL A 305 -3.24 2.78 -2.64
N TYR A 306 -4.39 2.14 -2.51
CA TYR A 306 -4.87 1.58 -1.25
C TYR A 306 -4.93 0.06 -1.31
N ALA A 307 -4.31 -0.60 -0.34
CA ALA A 307 -4.36 -2.04 -0.19
C ALA A 307 -4.72 -2.40 1.24
N ARG A 308 -5.66 -3.32 1.41
CA ARG A 308 -6.03 -3.89 2.71
C ARG A 308 -6.29 -5.37 2.57
N TYR A 309 -5.51 -6.14 3.32
CA TYR A 309 -5.60 -7.58 3.41
C TYR A 309 -6.10 -7.96 4.80
N ALA A 310 -7.20 -8.70 4.85
CA ALA A 310 -7.93 -9.03 6.07
C ALA A 310 -8.14 -10.57 6.19
N PRO A 311 -8.58 -11.08 7.35
CA PRO A 311 -8.84 -12.51 7.53
C PRO A 311 -9.92 -13.09 6.61
N ASN A 312 -10.78 -12.23 6.07
CA ASN A 312 -11.96 -12.58 5.29
C ASN A 312 -11.93 -12.10 3.84
N GLY A 313 -10.77 -11.66 3.35
CA GLY A 313 -10.61 -11.19 1.97
C GLY A 313 -9.63 -10.02 1.88
N PHE A 314 -9.57 -9.42 0.70
CA PHE A 314 -8.71 -8.27 0.48
C PHE A 314 -9.26 -7.36 -0.62
N VAL A 315 -8.80 -6.12 -0.60
CA VAL A 315 -9.01 -5.16 -1.69
C VAL A 315 -7.71 -4.44 -1.95
N HIS A 316 -7.36 -4.32 -3.23
CA HIS A 316 -6.22 -3.55 -3.70
C HIS A 316 -6.65 -2.70 -4.90
N VAL A 317 -6.57 -1.38 -4.77
CA VAL A 317 -6.94 -0.45 -5.83
C VAL A 317 -5.79 0.51 -6.09
N SER A 318 -5.31 0.52 -7.33
CA SER A 318 -4.40 1.54 -7.86
C SER A 318 -5.17 2.50 -8.75
N LEU A 319 -5.14 3.77 -8.39
CA LEU A 319 -5.67 4.89 -9.17
C LEU A 319 -4.51 5.68 -9.75
N PHE A 320 -4.47 5.83 -11.08
CA PHE A 320 -3.51 6.67 -11.78
C PHE A 320 -4.19 7.94 -12.23
N GLU A 321 -3.72 9.08 -11.73
CA GLU A 321 -4.17 10.42 -12.13
C GLU A 321 -3.10 11.08 -12.99
N SER A 322 -3.50 11.63 -14.15
CA SER A 322 -2.58 12.38 -15.01
C SER A 322 -1.97 13.55 -14.24
N ALA A 323 -0.64 13.65 -14.24
CA ALA A 323 0.03 14.80 -13.62
C ALA A 323 -0.18 16.10 -14.42
N ALA A 324 -0.65 16.01 -15.68
CA ALA A 324 -1.03 17.18 -16.49
C ALA A 324 -2.16 17.99 -15.85
N ASP A 325 -2.98 17.36 -15.01
CA ASP A 325 -4.05 18.03 -14.25
C ASP A 325 -3.52 18.88 -13.08
N GLY A 326 -2.20 18.96 -12.88
CA GLY A 326 -1.59 19.77 -11.84
C GLY A 326 -1.81 19.22 -10.43
N LEU A 327 -2.07 17.91 -10.29
CA LEU A 327 -2.25 17.26 -8.99
C LEU A 327 -0.97 17.40 -8.16
N SER A 328 -1.02 18.29 -7.18
CA SER A 328 0.08 18.49 -6.24
C SER A 328 0.27 17.23 -5.39
N GLU A 329 1.46 17.07 -4.80
CA GLU A 329 1.71 15.94 -3.90
C GLU A 329 0.74 15.95 -2.69
N GLY A 330 0.44 17.14 -2.15
CA GLY A 330 -0.53 17.29 -1.07
C GLY A 330 -1.95 16.87 -1.47
N ASP A 331 -2.38 17.23 -2.69
CA ASP A 331 -3.68 16.82 -3.22
C ASP A 331 -3.72 15.31 -3.48
N ALA A 332 -2.63 14.73 -3.98
CA ALA A 332 -2.51 13.29 -4.18
C ALA A 332 -2.60 12.52 -2.84
N VAL A 333 -1.96 13.02 -1.78
CA VAL A 333 -2.08 12.43 -0.43
C VAL A 333 -3.49 12.58 0.15
N ALA A 334 -4.15 13.72 -0.08
CA ALA A 334 -5.54 13.92 0.33
C ALA A 334 -6.48 12.95 -0.40
N LEU A 335 -6.29 12.79 -1.71
CA LEU A 335 -7.02 11.83 -2.54
C LEU A 335 -6.77 10.39 -2.10
N ALA A 336 -5.52 10.05 -1.75
CA ALA A 336 -5.13 8.77 -1.19
C ALA A 336 -5.91 8.46 0.09
N ARG A 337 -5.99 9.41 1.03
CA ARG A 337 -6.77 9.23 2.27
C ARG A 337 -8.26 9.09 2.02
N ALA A 338 -8.81 9.85 1.07
CA ALA A 338 -10.20 9.73 0.66
C ALA A 338 -10.49 8.34 0.05
N LEU A 339 -9.58 7.83 -0.78
CA LEU A 339 -9.64 6.49 -1.35
C LEU A 339 -9.65 5.42 -0.25
N ALA A 340 -8.72 5.50 0.72
CA ALA A 340 -8.68 4.57 1.85
C ALA A 340 -9.99 4.60 2.67
N ALA A 341 -10.54 5.78 2.93
CA ALA A 341 -11.81 5.92 3.66
C ALA A 341 -13.00 5.29 2.90
N ALA A 342 -13.03 5.41 1.57
CA ALA A 342 -14.07 4.83 0.73
C ALA A 342 -13.95 3.29 0.63
N LEU A 343 -12.73 2.77 0.52
CA LEU A 343 -12.48 1.36 0.23
C LEU A 343 -12.29 0.47 1.47
N ALA A 344 -11.93 1.02 2.62
CA ALA A 344 -11.74 0.23 3.84
C ALA A 344 -12.95 -0.67 4.20
N PRO A 345 -14.22 -0.24 4.04
CA PRO A 345 -15.39 -1.10 4.29
C PRO A 345 -15.58 -2.22 3.26
N LEU A 346 -15.01 -2.10 2.04
CA LEU A 346 -15.06 -3.14 1.02
C LEU A 346 -14.19 -4.34 1.40
N ALA A 347 -13.00 -4.08 1.94
CA ALA A 347 -12.05 -5.11 2.33
C ALA A 347 -12.56 -5.97 3.50
N THR A 348 -13.40 -5.42 4.36
CA THR A 348 -14.00 -6.15 5.49
C THR A 348 -15.32 -6.83 5.14
N GLY A 349 -15.83 -6.65 3.92
CA GLY A 349 -17.15 -7.15 3.51
C GLY A 349 -18.32 -6.40 4.15
N GLN A 350 -18.08 -5.26 4.81
CA GLN A 350 -19.15 -4.40 5.35
C GLN A 350 -19.93 -3.69 4.23
N ARG A 351 -19.32 -3.52 3.06
CA ARG A 351 -19.95 -2.99 1.85
C ARG A 351 -19.52 -3.80 0.64
N MET A 352 -20.38 -3.82 -0.38
CA MET A 352 -20.09 -4.42 -1.69
C MET A 352 -19.80 -3.36 -2.76
N SER A 353 -20.06 -2.09 -2.47
CA SER A 353 -19.83 -0.97 -3.39
C SER A 353 -19.20 0.23 -2.69
N ALA A 354 -18.29 0.90 -3.38
CA ALA A 354 -17.70 2.18 -2.98
C ALA A 354 -17.56 3.11 -4.19
N ALA A 355 -17.55 4.41 -3.96
CA ALA A 355 -17.27 5.39 -5.01
C ALA A 355 -15.79 5.72 -5.06
N LEU A 356 -15.26 5.88 -6.27
CA LEU A 356 -13.97 6.54 -6.44
C LEU A 356 -14.09 8.00 -5.98
N PRO A 357 -13.12 8.49 -5.20
CA PRO A 357 -13.05 9.90 -4.92
C PRO A 357 -12.82 10.67 -6.23
N GLY A 358 -13.56 11.76 -6.39
CA GLY A 358 -13.44 12.57 -7.60
C GLY A 358 -12.11 13.30 -7.69
N SER A 359 -11.72 13.68 -8.91
CA SER A 359 -10.50 14.46 -9.19
C SER A 359 -10.58 15.91 -8.68
N GLY A 360 -11.69 16.30 -8.03
CA GLY A 360 -11.92 17.64 -7.51
C GLY A 360 -10.90 18.03 -6.45
N LYS A 361 -10.16 19.10 -6.73
CA LYS A 361 -9.43 19.88 -5.72
C LYS A 361 -10.39 20.13 -4.54
N PRO A 362 -10.04 19.80 -3.28
CA PRO A 362 -10.88 20.18 -2.15
C PRO A 362 -11.16 21.68 -2.27
N PRO A 363 -12.40 22.15 -2.01
CA PRO A 363 -12.75 23.55 -2.19
C PRO A 363 -11.70 24.39 -1.46
N SER A 364 -10.96 25.20 -2.22
CA SER A 364 -10.01 26.13 -1.65
C SER A 364 -10.81 27.02 -0.72
N VAL A 365 -10.61 26.87 0.58
CA VAL A 365 -11.14 27.79 1.57
C VAL A 365 -10.56 29.15 1.22
N SER A 366 -11.35 29.97 0.53
CA SER A 366 -11.05 31.38 0.37
C SER A 366 -11.02 31.95 1.78
N ARG A 367 -9.83 32.21 2.31
CA ARG A 367 -9.71 33.12 3.45
C ARG A 367 -10.25 34.44 2.96
N GLY A 368 -11.46 34.78 3.42
CA GLY A 368 -12.04 36.09 3.22
C GLY A 368 -11.06 37.15 3.68
N SER A 369 -10.83 38.12 2.80
CA SER A 369 -10.07 39.34 3.01
C SER A 369 -10.68 40.21 4.09
#